data_AF-A0A350IIB0-F1
#
_entry.id   AF-A0A350IIB0-F1
#
_cell.length_a   1.000
_cell.length_b   1.000
_cell.length_c   1.000
_cell.angle_alpha   90.00
_cell.angle_beta   90.00
_cell.angle_gamma   90.00
#
_symmetry.space_group_name_H-M   'P 1'
#
loop_
_entity.id
_entity.type
_entity.pdbx_description
1 polymer ?
#
loop_
_entity_poly.entity_id
_entity_poly.type
_entity_poly.pdbx_seq_one_letter_code
_entity_poly.pdbx_strand_id
1 'polypeptide(L)' 'MLAGSLSSLVPVPGGFGAFHYIVATALATVYGVPFEIGIIFATLSHESQTVMQIICGSCSYVSESLDVVNE' A
#
# COMPACT_ATOMS: atom_id res chain seq x y z
N MET A 1 -1.00 8.14 -0.66
CA MET A 1 -1.88 8.79 -1.66
C MET A 1 -3.15 9.26 -0.97
N LEU A 2 -3.65 10.47 -1.25
CA LEU A 2 -4.88 11.00 -0.63
C LEU A 2 -6.12 10.17 -0.99
N ALA A 3 -6.29 9.79 -2.26
CA ALA A 3 -7.41 8.92 -2.66
C ALA A 3 -7.31 7.53 -2.02
N GLY A 4 -6.11 6.93 -2.03
CA GLY A 4 -5.86 5.63 -1.42
C GLY A 4 -6.09 5.59 0.09
N SER A 5 -5.91 6.69 0.83
CA SER A 5 -6.16 6.70 2.28
C SER A 5 -7.63 6.57 2.64
N LEU A 6 -8.58 6.82 1.72
CA LEU A 6 -10.00 6.53 1.97
C LEU A 6 -10.27 5.01 2.05
N SER A 7 -9.38 4.16 1.54
CA SER A 7 -9.54 2.71 1.60
C SER A 7 -9.60 2.16 3.02
N SER A 8 -8.98 2.83 4.00
CA SER A 8 -9.00 2.43 5.41
C SER A 8 -10.37 2.61 6.07
N LEU A 9 -11.24 3.44 5.47
CA LEU A 9 -12.62 3.62 5.93
C LEU A 9 -13.52 2.43 5.55
N VAL A 10 -13.09 1.64 4.57
CA VAL A 10 -13.82 0.46 4.10
C VAL A 10 -13.31 -0.76 4.88
N PRO A 11 -14.17 -1.52 5.59
CA PRO A 11 -13.74 -2.63 6.43
C PRO A 11 -13.43 -3.89 5.59
N VAL A 12 -12.37 -3.81 4.79
CA VAL A 12 -11.85 -4.92 3.98
C VAL A 12 -10.44 -5.32 4.45
N PRO A 13 -10.07 -6.60 4.39
CA PRO A 13 -8.75 -7.06 4.82
C PRO A 13 -7.63 -6.29 4.10
N GLY A 14 -6.75 -5.66 4.89
CA GLY A 14 -5.59 -4.92 4.40
C GLY A 14 -5.92 -3.73 3.48
N GLY A 15 -7.17 -3.29 3.37
CA GLY A 15 -7.56 -2.22 2.45
C GLY A 15 -7.43 -2.58 0.96
N PHE A 16 -7.07 -3.83 0.61
CA PHE A 16 -6.54 -4.21 -0.70
C PHE A 16 -7.49 -3.85 -1.87
N GLY A 17 -8.71 -4.40 -1.85
CA GLY A 17 -9.69 -4.14 -2.92
C GLY A 17 -10.17 -2.69 -2.95
N ALA A 18 -10.36 -2.09 -1.78
CA ALA A 18 -10.81 -0.70 -1.66
C ALA A 18 -9.75 0.28 -2.19
N PHE A 19 -8.47 0.08 -1.87
CA PHE A 19 -7.37 0.91 -2.34
C PHE A 19 -7.27 0.87 -3.86
N HIS A 20 -7.26 -0.34 -4.45
CA HIS A 20 -7.08 -0.53 -5.89
C HIS A 20 -8.21 0.13 -6.66
N TYR A 21 -9.46 -0.11 -6.23
CA TYR A 21 -10.64 0.47 -6.86
C TYR A 21 -10.67 2.01 -6.73
N ILE A 22 -10.56 2.55 -5.50
CA ILE A 22 -10.67 4.00 -5.26
C ILE A 22 -9.58 4.77 -6.01
N VAL A 23 -8.34 4.27 -6.03
CA VAL A 23 -7.24 4.92 -6.75
C VAL A 23 -7.44 4.87 -8.26
N ALA A 24 -7.83 3.71 -8.81
CA ALA A 24 -8.09 3.59 -10.24
C ALA A 24 -9.27 4.47 -10.70
N THR A 25 -10.36 4.52 -9.92
CA THR A 25 -11.50 5.40 -10.19
C THR A 25 -11.12 6.87 -10.07
N ALA A 26 -10.28 7.27 -9.11
CA ALA A 26 -9.80 8.64 -8.99
C ALA A 26 -8.93 9.04 -10.19
N LEU A 27 -8.02 8.16 -10.63
CA LEU A 27 -7.20 8.36 -11.84
C LEU A 27 -8.06 8.51 -13.10
N ALA A 28 -9.09 7.69 -13.24
CA ALA A 28 -10.01 7.76 -14.38
C ALA A 28 -10.88 9.02 -14.37
N THR A 29 -11.48 9.36 -13.24
CA THR A 29 -12.46 10.46 -13.17
C THR A 29 -11.82 11.85 -13.09
N VAL A 30 -10.64 11.97 -12.47
CA VAL A 30 -9.96 13.27 -12.29
C VAL A 30 -8.95 13.54 -13.40
N TYR A 31 -8.23 12.51 -13.85
CA TYR A 31 -7.12 12.66 -14.78
C TYR A 31 -7.36 12.02 -16.15
N GLY A 32 -8.52 11.38 -16.37
CA GLY A 32 -8.85 10.74 -17.65
C GLY A 32 -7.99 9.52 -17.99
N VAL A 33 -7.28 8.95 -17.02
CA VAL A 33 -6.45 7.76 -17.21
C VAL A 33 -7.35 6.53 -17.36
N PRO A 34 -7.14 5.65 -18.36
CA PRO A 34 -7.93 4.43 -18.50
C PRO A 34 -7.91 3.61 -17.21
N PHE A 35 -9.07 3.07 -16.81
CA PHE A 35 -9.21 2.36 -15.54
C PHE A 35 -8.27 1.16 -15.45
N GLU A 36 -8.02 0.46 -16.55
CA GLU A 36 -7.10 -0.68 -16.59
C GLU A 36 -5.67 -0.26 -16.22
N ILE A 37 -5.22 0.90 -16.73
CA ILE A 37 -3.91 1.48 -16.39
C ILE A 37 -3.89 1.97 -14.95
N GLY A 38 -4.99 2.57 -14.49
CA GLY A 38 -5.16 3.01 -13.10
C GLY A 38 -5.05 1.86 -12.10
N ILE A 39 -5.64 0.70 -12.42
CA ILE A 39 -5.53 -0.51 -11.59
C ILE A 39 -4.10 -1.01 -11.53
N ILE A 40 -3.38 -1.09 -12.66
CA ILE A 40 -1.97 -1.50 -12.68
C ILE A 40 -1.13 -0.59 -11.77
N PHE A 41 -1.32 0.73 -11.90
CA PHE A 41 -0.63 1.70 -11.05
C PHE A 41 -0.97 1.52 -9.56
N ALA A 42 -2.25 1.33 -9.24
CA ALA A 42 -2.71 1.17 -7.87
C ALA A 42 -2.14 -0.09 -7.23
N THR A 43 -2.13 -1.22 -7.95
CA THR A 43 -1.55 -2.48 -7.50
C THR A 43 -0.04 -2.33 -7.28
N LEU A 44 0.71 -1.81 -8.25
CA LEU A 44 2.15 -1.62 -8.09
C LEU A 44 2.48 -0.72 -6.91
N SER A 45 1.75 0.38 -6.73
CA SER A 45 1.98 1.33 -5.63
C SER A 45 1.65 0.71 -4.27
N HIS A 46 0.51 0.03 -4.14
CA HIS A 46 0.08 -0.59 -2.88
C HIS A 46 1.00 -1.73 -2.47
N GLU A 47 1.29 -2.65 -3.39
CA GLU A 47 2.13 -3.81 -3.09
C GLU A 47 3.58 -3.39 -2.84
N SER A 48 4.09 -2.37 -3.55
CA SER A 48 5.42 -1.81 -3.24
C SER A 48 5.48 -1.23 -1.83
N GLN A 49 4.41 -0.57 -1.37
CA GLN A 49 4.31 -0.09 0.01
C GLN A 49 4.34 -1.27 0.99
N THR A 50 3.56 -2.32 0.76
CA THR A 50 3.55 -3.52 1.62
C THR A 50 4.91 -4.20 1.67
N VAL A 51 5.57 -4.37 0.52
CA VAL A 51 6.93 -4.93 0.43
C VAL A 51 7.92 -4.07 1.22
N MET A 52 7.87 -2.75 1.06
CA MET A 52 8.73 -1.84 1.84
C MET A 52 8.48 -1.98 3.34
N GLN A 53 7.22 -2.05 3.78
CA GLN A 53 6.86 -2.24 5.19
C GLN A 53 7.40 -3.56 5.74
N ILE A 54 7.30 -4.65 4.98
CA ILE A 54 7.84 -5.95 5.38
C ILE A 54 9.36 -5.89 5.51
N ILE A 55 10.06 -5.32 4.54
CA ILE A 55 11.53 -5.24 4.55
C ILE A 55 12.00 -4.38 5.73
N CYS A 56 11.51 -3.15 5.84
CA CYS A 56 11.91 -2.25 6.92
C CYS A 56 11.55 -2.80 8.30
N GLY A 57 10.34 -3.36 8.46
CA GLY A 57 9.91 -3.97 9.71
C GLY A 57 10.77 -5.17 10.10
N SER A 58 11.11 -6.03 9.15
CA SER A 58 11.97 -7.20 9.38
C SER A 58 13.39 -6.78 9.75
N CYS A 59 13.97 -5.80 9.04
CA CYS A 59 15.29 -5.26 9.37
C CYS A 59 15.32 -4.65 10.77
N SER A 60 14.29 -3.87 11.13
CA SER A 60 14.17 -3.27 12.47
C SER A 60 14.06 -4.34 13.55
N TYR A 61 13.25 -5.37 13.33
CA TYR A 61 13.08 -6.46 14.28
C TYR A 61 14.39 -7.23 14.51
N VAL A 62 15.13 -7.53 13.44
CA VAL A 62 16.43 -8.21 13.54
C VAL A 62 17.45 -7.35 14.28
N SER A 63 17.54 -6.05 13.96
CA SER A 63 18.47 -5.14 14.65
C SER A 63 18.23 -5.13 16.16
N GLU A 64 16.99 -4.90 16.57
CA GLU A 64 16.62 -4.85 18.00
C GLU A 64 16.85 -6.20 18.68
N SER A 65 16.55 -7.30 18.00
CA SER A 65 16.75 -8.65 18.55
C SER A 65 18.23 -8.96 18.78
N LEU A 66 19.13 -8.44 17.93
CA LEU A 66 20.57 -8.61 18.10
C LEU A 66 21.11 -7.73 19.25
N ASP A 67 20.60 -6.50 19.37
CA ASP A 67 20.97 -5.59 20.46
C ASP A 67 20.61 -6.20 21.83
N VAL A 68 19.41 -6.78 21.97
CA VAL A 68 18.98 -7.47 23.20
C VAL A 68 19.85 -8.68 23.55
N VAL A 69 20.37 -9.41 22.55
CA VAL A 69 21.22 -10.60 22.79
C VAL A 69 22.65 -10.21 23.17
N ASN A 70 23.09 -9.01 22.79
CA ASN A 70 24.46 -8.56 23.00
C ASN A 70 24.64 -7.73 24.29
N GLU A 71 23.57 -7.54 25.06
CA GLU A 71 23.55 -6.98 26.43
C GLU A 71 23.54 -8.10 27.49
#